data_AF-A0AAW1J9F8-F1
#
_entry.id   AF-A0AAW1J9F8-F1
#
_cell.length_a   1.000
_cell.length_b   1.000
_cell.length_c   1.000
_cell.angle_alpha   90.00
_cell.angle_beta   90.00
_cell.angle_gamma   90.00
#
_symmetry.space_group_name_H-M   'P 1'
#
loop_
_entity.id
_entity.type
_entity.pdbx_description
1 polymer ?
#
loop_
_entity_poly.entity_id
_entity_poly.type
_entity_poly.pdbx_seq_one_letter_code
_entity_poly.pdbx_strand_id
1 'polypeptide(L)'
;MSRPRKAALPPAQENIEKLQKVIEGGNCYGAQQMYKSVSARYVSAERYSEALDILESGACLQLKHDQVTCGAELAASFVDTLVKGKCPYSDEMLVRLRKIYEAFPRSAVPDHVGDDDDMQKLTEALAAGKIRVDGCSSFLRASLRWSMEFGAQKSGSPELHAMLAEYMYSESVEVVSFML
;
A
#
# COMPACT_ATOMS: atom_id res chain seq x y z
N MET A 1 -25.80 14.60 31.20
CA MET A 1 -25.86 13.77 29.98
C MET A 1 -24.63 12.88 29.94
N SER A 2 -24.77 11.59 30.27
CA SER A 2 -23.65 10.63 30.16
C SER A 2 -23.35 10.38 28.69
N ARG A 3 -22.12 10.68 28.28
CA ARG A 3 -21.58 10.30 26.97
C ARG A 3 -21.78 8.79 26.80
N PRO A 4 -22.39 8.29 25.71
CA PRO A 4 -22.54 6.86 25.53
C PRO A 4 -21.15 6.23 25.58
N ARG A 5 -20.97 5.20 26.43
CA ARG A 5 -19.71 4.45 26.51
C ARG A 5 -19.40 4.00 25.09
N LYS A 6 -18.31 4.51 24.48
CA LYS A 6 -17.82 4.00 23.19
C LYS A 6 -17.72 2.49 23.38
N ALA A 7 -18.53 1.71 22.64
CA ALA A 7 -18.44 0.26 22.69
C ALA A 7 -16.98 -0.14 22.50
N ALA A 8 -16.48 -1.06 23.34
CA ALA A 8 -15.09 -1.49 23.25
C ALA A 8 -14.82 -1.97 21.82
N LEU A 9 -13.77 -1.42 21.20
CA LEU A 9 -13.38 -1.84 19.86
C LEU A 9 -12.87 -3.28 19.94
N PRO A 10 -13.32 -4.19 19.05
CA PRO A 10 -12.90 -5.59 19.06
C PRO A 10 -11.39 -5.73 18.79
N PRO A 11 -10.83 -6.94 18.86
CA PRO A 11 -9.48 -7.20 18.35
C PRO A 11 -9.36 -6.84 16.86
N ALA A 12 -8.20 -6.33 16.44
CA ALA A 12 -7.95 -5.98 15.03
C ALA A 12 -8.21 -7.18 14.10
N GLN A 13 -7.76 -8.36 14.52
CA GLN A 13 -7.88 -9.62 13.78
C GLN A 13 -9.32 -9.95 13.38
N GLU A 14 -10.30 -9.73 14.26
CA GLU A 14 -11.71 -10.00 13.97
C GLU A 14 -12.24 -9.09 12.84
N ASN A 15 -11.81 -7.82 12.80
CA ASN A 15 -12.15 -6.94 11.70
C ASN A 15 -11.44 -7.33 10.42
N ILE A 16 -10.15 -7.70 10.51
CA ILE A 16 -9.37 -8.15 9.35
C ILE A 16 -10.07 -9.32 8.67
N GLU A 17 -10.42 -10.38 9.41
CA GLU A 17 -11.09 -11.57 8.86
C GLU A 17 -12.43 -11.22 8.18
N LYS A 18 -13.21 -10.31 8.77
CA LYS A 18 -14.47 -9.85 8.15
C LYS A 18 -14.22 -9.11 6.84
N LEU A 19 -13.20 -8.24 6.80
CA LEU A 19 -12.88 -7.43 5.62
C LEU A 19 -12.26 -8.26 4.51
N GLN A 20 -11.46 -9.29 4.84
CA GLN A 20 -10.91 -10.24 3.87
C GLN A 20 -12.05 -10.95 3.10
N LYS A 21 -13.08 -11.42 3.80
CA LYS A 21 -14.27 -12.04 3.18
C LYS A 21 -14.99 -11.12 2.21
N VAL A 22 -14.96 -9.80 2.42
CA VAL A 22 -15.57 -8.83 1.49
C VAL A 22 -14.77 -8.75 0.19
N ILE A 23 -13.44 -8.77 0.27
CA ILE A 23 -12.57 -8.80 -0.91
C ILE A 23 -12.78 -10.11 -1.68
N GLU A 24 -12.83 -11.24 -0.98
CA GLU A 24 -13.11 -12.56 -1.58
C GLU A 24 -14.49 -12.60 -2.25
N GLY A 25 -15.46 -11.85 -1.74
CA GLY A 25 -16.77 -11.64 -2.37
C GLY A 25 -16.76 -10.70 -3.58
N GLY A 26 -15.60 -10.24 -4.04
CA GLY A 26 -15.42 -9.37 -5.22
C GLY A 26 -15.68 -7.88 -4.98
N ASN A 27 -16.04 -7.46 -3.77
CA ASN A 27 -16.33 -6.05 -3.47
C ASN A 27 -15.08 -5.32 -2.96
N CYS A 28 -14.07 -5.23 -3.82
CA CYS A 28 -12.75 -4.65 -3.47
C CYS A 28 -12.86 -3.17 -3.06
N TYR A 29 -13.60 -2.36 -3.81
CA TYR A 29 -13.78 -0.94 -3.47
C TYR A 29 -14.56 -0.75 -2.16
N GLY A 30 -15.64 -1.52 -1.95
CA GLY A 30 -16.38 -1.50 -0.68
C GLY A 30 -15.50 -1.91 0.50
N ALA A 31 -14.68 -2.96 0.33
CA ALA A 31 -13.72 -3.39 1.32
C ALA A 31 -12.72 -2.27 1.66
N GLN A 32 -12.17 -1.58 0.67
CA GLN A 32 -11.26 -0.44 0.87
C GLN A 32 -11.89 0.64 1.77
N GLN A 33 -13.14 1.05 1.49
CA GLN A 33 -13.83 2.05 2.30
C GLN A 33 -14.04 1.56 3.74
N MET A 34 -14.34 0.27 3.91
CA MET A 34 -14.48 -0.32 5.23
C MET A 34 -13.15 -0.41 5.99
N TYR A 35 -12.05 -0.78 5.33
CA TYR A 35 -10.69 -0.73 5.92
C TYR A 35 -10.36 0.67 6.43
N LYS A 36 -10.61 1.72 5.63
CA LYS A 36 -10.40 3.13 6.02
C LYS A 36 -11.27 3.55 7.21
N SER A 37 -12.56 3.18 7.18
CA SER A 37 -13.50 3.51 8.26
C SER A 37 -13.13 2.81 9.57
N VAL A 38 -12.80 1.52 9.51
CA VAL A 38 -12.42 0.73 10.68
C VAL A 38 -11.12 1.25 11.27
N SER A 39 -10.05 1.39 10.48
CA SER A 39 -8.75 1.87 11.00
C SER A 39 -8.87 3.27 11.62
N ALA A 40 -9.66 4.18 11.03
CA ALA A 40 -9.91 5.51 11.60
C ALA A 40 -10.54 5.47 13.00
N ARG A 41 -11.37 4.45 13.30
CA ARG A 41 -11.93 4.26 14.65
C ARG A 41 -10.86 3.84 15.66
N TYR A 42 -9.90 3.01 15.27
CA TYR A 42 -8.77 2.62 16.13
C TYR A 42 -7.81 3.79 16.34
N VAL A 43 -7.51 4.56 15.29
CA VAL A 43 -6.73 5.81 15.40
C VAL A 43 -7.41 6.80 16.35
N SER A 44 -8.74 6.96 16.26
CA SER A 44 -9.51 7.83 17.18
C SER A 44 -9.58 7.33 18.62
N ALA A 45 -9.10 6.11 18.87
CA ALA A 45 -8.95 5.51 20.19
C ALA A 45 -7.47 5.38 20.57
N GLU A 46 -6.55 6.03 19.83
CA GLU A 46 -5.09 5.99 20.02
C GLU A 46 -4.49 4.57 19.96
N ARG A 47 -5.22 3.63 19.36
CA ARG A 47 -4.83 2.24 19.12
C ARG A 47 -4.11 2.12 17.78
N TYR A 48 -2.97 2.80 17.65
CA TYR A 48 -2.24 2.93 16.38
C TYR A 48 -1.70 1.61 15.86
N SER A 49 -1.12 0.76 16.72
CA SER A 49 -0.60 -0.55 16.34
C SER A 49 -1.66 -1.40 15.63
N GLU A 50 -2.85 -1.48 16.20
CA GLU A 50 -3.97 -2.23 15.62
C GLU A 50 -4.54 -1.59 14.35
N ALA A 51 -4.54 -0.25 14.26
CA ALA A 51 -4.89 0.44 13.03
C ALA A 51 -3.91 0.13 11.89
N LEU A 52 -2.61 0.05 12.20
CA LEU A 52 -1.56 -0.33 11.26
C LEU A 52 -1.74 -1.78 10.80
N ASP A 53 -2.11 -2.72 11.69
CA ASP A 53 -2.37 -4.12 11.34
C ASP A 53 -3.53 -4.24 10.34
N ILE A 54 -4.61 -3.50 10.57
CA ILE A 54 -5.77 -3.45 9.68
C ILE A 54 -5.36 -2.89 8.31
N LEU A 55 -4.62 -1.78 8.28
CA LEU A 55 -4.21 -1.11 7.04
C LEU A 55 -3.20 -1.92 6.23
N GLU A 56 -2.21 -2.53 6.89
CA GLU A 56 -1.23 -3.40 6.25
C GLU A 56 -1.91 -4.61 5.62
N SER A 57 -2.81 -5.28 6.35
CA SER A 57 -3.57 -6.42 5.82
C SER A 57 -4.38 -6.01 4.59
N GLY A 58 -5.11 -4.90 4.66
CA GLY A 58 -5.92 -4.41 3.56
C GLY A 58 -5.08 -4.02 2.33
N ALA A 59 -3.99 -3.28 2.53
CA ALA A 59 -3.08 -2.90 1.45
C ALA A 59 -2.50 -4.14 0.76
N CYS A 60 -1.93 -5.08 1.52
CA CYS A 60 -1.33 -6.29 0.97
C CYS A 60 -2.36 -7.14 0.21
N LEU A 61 -3.57 -7.31 0.76
CA LEU A 61 -4.58 -8.15 0.13
C LEU A 61 -5.10 -7.52 -1.17
N GLN A 62 -5.42 -6.22 -1.17
CA GLN A 62 -5.87 -5.53 -2.38
C GLN A 62 -4.81 -5.59 -3.49
N LEU A 63 -3.53 -5.36 -3.16
CA LEU A 63 -2.45 -5.43 -4.13
C LEU A 63 -2.28 -6.83 -4.71
N LYS A 64 -2.43 -7.88 -3.89
CA LYS A 64 -2.42 -9.30 -4.34
C LYS A 64 -3.60 -9.68 -5.24
N HIS A 65 -4.68 -8.91 -5.22
CA HIS A 65 -5.84 -9.07 -6.10
C HIS A 65 -5.81 -8.10 -7.30
N ASP A 66 -4.62 -7.57 -7.63
CA ASP A 66 -4.40 -6.58 -8.69
C ASP A 66 -5.21 -5.27 -8.54
N GLN A 67 -5.74 -5.01 -7.35
CA GLN A 67 -6.47 -3.78 -7.03
C GLN A 67 -5.50 -2.68 -6.62
N VAL A 68 -4.62 -2.30 -7.54
CA VAL A 68 -3.47 -1.41 -7.29
C VAL A 68 -3.90 -0.09 -6.66
N THR A 69 -4.92 0.57 -7.22
CA THR A 69 -5.43 1.85 -6.70
C THR A 69 -5.96 1.70 -5.27
N CYS A 70 -6.75 0.65 -5.00
CA CYS A 70 -7.30 0.40 -3.67
C CYS A 70 -6.19 0.11 -2.64
N GLY A 71 -5.22 -0.73 -3.03
CA GLY A 71 -4.08 -1.10 -2.19
C GLY A 71 -3.17 0.08 -1.90
N ALA A 72 -2.84 0.88 -2.90
CA ALA A 72 -2.01 2.08 -2.76
C ALA A 72 -2.64 3.12 -1.83
N GLU A 73 -3.96 3.30 -1.89
CA GLU A 73 -4.67 4.20 -0.95
C GLU A 73 -4.59 3.72 0.51
N LEU A 74 -4.67 2.41 0.74
CA LEU A 74 -4.53 1.85 2.09
C LEU A 74 -3.07 1.93 2.57
N ALA A 75 -2.10 1.74 1.67
CA ALA A 75 -0.68 1.94 1.95
C ALA A 75 -0.37 3.40 2.31
N ALA A 76 -0.96 4.37 1.61
CA ALA A 76 -0.86 5.79 1.98
C ALA A 76 -1.47 6.05 3.37
N SER A 77 -2.65 5.47 3.64
CA SER A 77 -3.30 5.58 4.95
C SER A 77 -2.47 4.95 6.08
N PHE A 78 -1.69 3.91 5.80
CA PHE A 78 -0.73 3.33 6.74
C PHE A 78 0.35 4.34 7.13
N VAL A 79 0.98 5.01 6.16
CA VAL A 79 1.99 6.04 6.43
C VAL A 79 1.39 7.23 7.17
N ASP A 80 0.20 7.68 6.78
CA ASP A 80 -0.52 8.74 7.52
C ASP A 80 -0.77 8.35 8.98
N THR A 81 -1.02 7.07 9.24
CA THR A 81 -1.22 6.56 10.60
C THR A 81 0.07 6.55 11.40
N LEU A 82 1.21 6.20 10.78
CA LEU A 82 2.53 6.33 11.41
C LEU A 82 2.82 7.77 11.82
N VAL A 83 2.56 8.74 10.93
CA VAL A 83 2.77 10.18 11.21
C VAL A 83 1.83 10.66 12.32
N LYS A 84 0.54 10.33 12.24
CA LYS A 84 -0.45 10.72 13.28
C LYS A 84 -0.14 10.12 14.64
N GLY A 85 0.33 8.87 14.67
CA GLY A 85 0.75 8.18 15.89
C GLY A 85 2.13 8.60 16.38
N LYS A 86 2.84 9.45 15.63
CA LYS A 86 4.25 9.82 15.87
C LYS A 86 5.12 8.57 16.09
N CYS A 87 4.84 7.52 15.34
CA CYS A 87 5.52 6.24 15.47
C CYS A 87 7.00 6.44 15.10
N PRO A 88 7.94 6.12 16.01
CA PRO A 88 9.36 6.26 15.73
C PRO A 88 9.79 5.31 14.61
N TYR A 89 10.78 5.72 13.84
CA TYR A 89 11.46 4.85 12.91
C TYR A 89 12.10 3.68 13.65
N SER A 90 11.85 2.45 13.18
CA SER A 90 12.41 1.22 13.72
C SER A 90 12.46 0.15 12.64
N ASP A 91 13.27 -0.89 12.87
CA ASP A 91 13.36 -2.04 11.96
C ASP A 91 12.01 -2.74 11.83
N GLU A 92 11.22 -2.79 12.91
CA GLU A 92 9.86 -3.35 12.87
C GLU A 92 8.97 -2.59 11.88
N MET A 93 8.94 -1.26 11.95
CA MET A 93 8.14 -0.46 11.02
C MET A 93 8.67 -0.57 9.58
N LEU A 94 9.99 -0.65 9.41
CA LEU A 94 10.60 -0.87 8.10
C LEU A 94 10.20 -2.21 7.48
N VAL A 95 10.15 -3.29 8.28
CA VAL A 95 9.69 -4.61 7.83
C VAL A 95 8.24 -4.54 7.33
N ARG A 96 7.38 -3.80 8.03
CA ARG A 96 5.98 -3.61 7.63
C ARG A 96 5.84 -2.82 6.33
N LEU A 97 6.59 -1.73 6.18
CA LEU A 97 6.64 -0.95 4.95
C LEU A 97 7.16 -1.79 3.77
N ARG A 98 8.21 -2.59 4.01
CA ARG A 98 8.76 -3.54 3.02
C ARG A 98 7.72 -4.57 2.59
N LYS A 99 6.95 -5.12 3.53
CA LYS A 99 5.90 -6.09 3.23
C LYS A 99 4.81 -5.51 2.31
N ILE A 100 4.41 -4.25 2.53
CA ILE A 100 3.47 -3.56 1.64
C ILE A 100 4.11 -3.31 0.27
N TYR A 101 5.38 -2.85 0.26
CA TYR A 101 6.17 -2.64 -0.95
C TYR A 101 6.24 -3.91 -1.82
N GLU A 102 6.58 -5.06 -1.23
CA GLU A 102 6.69 -6.34 -1.94
C GLU A 102 5.36 -6.86 -2.48
N ALA A 103 4.24 -6.38 -1.94
CA ALA A 103 2.91 -6.72 -2.45
C ALA A 103 2.54 -5.93 -3.72
N PHE A 104 3.20 -4.81 -4.02
CA PHE A 104 2.93 -4.09 -5.27
C PHE A 104 3.28 -4.96 -6.48
N PRO A 105 2.35 -5.12 -7.45
CA PRO A 105 2.64 -5.90 -8.64
C PRO A 105 3.76 -5.25 -9.45
N ARG A 106 4.58 -6.08 -10.10
CA ARG A 106 5.63 -5.66 -11.05
C ARG A 106 5.28 -6.23 -12.41
N SER A 107 5.52 -5.50 -13.51
CA SER A 107 5.18 -6.03 -14.84
C SER A 107 5.98 -7.29 -15.18
N ALA A 108 5.27 -8.31 -15.67
CA ALA A 108 5.79 -9.21 -16.70
C ALA A 108 5.54 -8.54 -18.05
N VAL A 109 6.55 -8.49 -18.91
CA VAL A 109 6.43 -7.94 -20.27
C VAL A 109 5.66 -8.95 -21.13
N PRO A 110 4.71 -8.51 -21.98
CA PRO A 110 4.12 -9.40 -22.99
C PRO A 110 5.19 -9.78 -24.02
N ASP A 111 5.50 -11.08 -24.14
CA ASP A 111 6.60 -11.62 -24.95
C ASP A 111 6.43 -11.45 -26.48
N HIS A 112 5.33 -10.86 -27.00
CA HIS A 112 5.06 -10.82 -28.44
C HIS A 112 4.08 -9.68 -28.81
N VAL A 113 4.45 -8.85 -29.78
CA VAL A 113 3.64 -7.76 -30.36
C VAL A 113 3.69 -7.93 -31.88
N GLY A 114 2.60 -8.34 -32.52
CA GLY A 114 2.53 -8.71 -33.93
C GLY A 114 1.31 -8.23 -34.74
N ASP A 115 0.24 -7.66 -34.16
CA ASP A 115 -0.97 -7.20 -34.87
C ASP A 115 -1.64 -5.95 -34.22
N ASP A 116 -2.62 -5.33 -34.88
CA ASP A 116 -3.35 -4.10 -34.43
C ASP A 116 -4.02 -4.23 -33.03
N ASP A 117 -4.42 -5.44 -32.63
CA ASP A 117 -4.94 -5.75 -31.29
C ASP A 117 -3.86 -5.52 -30.19
N ASP A 118 -2.58 -5.54 -30.56
CA ASP A 118 -1.48 -5.37 -29.65
C ASP A 118 -1.19 -3.91 -29.31
N MET A 119 -1.59 -2.95 -30.15
CA MET A 119 -1.48 -1.51 -29.83
C MET A 119 -2.42 -1.10 -28.69
N GLN A 120 -3.64 -1.64 -28.69
CA GLN A 120 -4.61 -1.41 -27.62
C GLN A 120 -4.12 -2.06 -26.32
N LYS A 121 -3.67 -3.32 -26.37
CA LYS A 121 -3.09 -4.03 -25.21
C LYS A 121 -1.85 -3.33 -24.66
N LEU A 122 -0.97 -2.83 -25.52
CA LEU A 122 0.20 -2.06 -25.12
C LEU A 122 -0.19 -0.77 -24.40
N THR A 123 -1.20 -0.07 -24.91
CA THR A 123 -1.72 1.16 -24.29
C THR A 123 -2.30 0.88 -22.90
N GLU A 124 -3.06 -0.20 -22.76
CA GLU A 124 -3.62 -0.64 -21.47
C GLU A 124 -2.53 -1.09 -20.49
N ALA A 125 -1.53 -1.84 -20.96
CA ALA A 125 -0.39 -2.27 -20.15
C ALA A 125 0.44 -1.07 -19.67
N LEU A 126 0.66 -0.07 -20.53
CA LEU A 126 1.34 1.17 -20.17
C LEU A 126 0.54 1.98 -19.16
N ALA A 127 -0.78 2.09 -19.33
CA ALA A 127 -1.65 2.77 -18.38
C ALA A 127 -1.65 2.07 -17.01
N ALA A 128 -1.75 0.73 -17.00
CA ALA A 128 -1.65 -0.07 -15.77
C ALA A 128 -0.26 0.08 -15.11
N GLY A 129 0.82 0.05 -15.89
CA GLY A 129 2.18 0.29 -15.40
C GLY A 129 2.34 1.67 -14.76
N LYS A 130 1.80 2.71 -15.40
CA LYS A 130 1.79 4.05 -14.82
C LYS A 130 1.08 4.10 -13.47
N ILE A 131 -0.10 3.46 -13.36
CA ILE A 131 -0.86 3.41 -12.09
C ILE A 131 -0.03 2.71 -11.00
N ARG A 132 0.66 1.62 -11.32
CA ARG A 132 1.56 0.90 -10.39
C ARG A 132 2.71 1.78 -9.92
N VAL A 133 3.41 2.43 -10.85
CA VAL A 133 4.53 3.35 -10.56
C VAL A 133 4.08 4.51 -9.69
N ASP A 134 2.98 5.16 -10.05
CA ASP A 134 2.47 6.31 -9.31
C ASP A 134 2.06 5.91 -7.88
N GLY A 135 1.36 4.77 -7.73
CA GLY A 135 0.94 4.26 -6.43
C GLY A 135 2.12 3.91 -5.51
N CYS A 136 3.06 3.08 -5.99
CA CYS A 136 4.19 2.62 -5.18
C CYS A 136 5.16 3.76 -4.88
N SER A 137 5.50 4.58 -5.87
CA SER A 137 6.43 5.70 -5.68
C SER A 137 5.88 6.76 -4.72
N SER A 138 4.57 7.04 -4.77
CA SER A 138 3.92 7.94 -3.82
C SER A 138 4.00 7.40 -2.39
N PHE A 139 3.68 6.12 -2.20
CA PHE A 139 3.80 5.43 -0.91
C PHE A 139 5.22 5.46 -0.35
N LEU A 140 6.23 5.12 -1.16
CA LEU A 140 7.63 5.10 -0.73
C LEU A 140 8.17 6.51 -0.45
N ARG A 141 7.79 7.52 -1.24
CA ARG A 141 8.14 8.93 -0.96
C ARG A 141 7.51 9.43 0.33
N ALA A 142 6.26 9.04 0.62
CA ALA A 142 5.62 9.36 1.89
C ALA A 142 6.34 8.67 3.06
N SER A 143 6.69 7.39 2.90
CA SER A 143 7.45 6.62 3.88
C SER A 143 8.82 7.22 4.16
N LEU A 144 9.52 7.69 3.12
CA LEU A 144 10.78 8.41 3.24
C LEU A 144 10.63 9.69 4.08
N ARG A 145 9.60 10.50 3.81
CA ARG A 145 9.30 11.70 4.59
C ARG A 145 9.04 11.37 6.06
N TRP A 146 8.21 10.36 6.33
CA TRP A 146 7.98 9.88 7.69
C TRP A 146 9.30 9.45 8.36
N SER A 147 10.16 8.70 7.67
CA SER A 147 11.44 8.25 8.24
C SER A 147 12.37 9.41 8.62
N MET A 148 12.40 10.48 7.82
CA MET A 148 13.18 11.70 8.12
C MET A 148 12.68 12.41 9.37
N GLU A 149 11.36 12.47 9.54
CA GLU A 149 10.72 13.18 10.64
C GLU A 149 10.79 12.42 11.97
N PHE A 150 10.71 11.08 11.92
CA PHE A 150 10.52 10.25 13.11
C PHE A 150 11.70 9.34 13.47
N GLY A 151 12.92 9.65 13.02
CA GLY A 151 14.13 9.13 13.66
C GLY A 151 15.03 8.21 12.83
N ALA A 152 14.91 8.22 11.50
CA ALA A 152 16.00 7.75 10.65
C ALA A 152 17.12 8.82 10.59
N GLN A 153 17.87 8.86 9.49
CA GLN A 153 18.85 9.90 9.19
C GLN A 153 18.21 11.13 8.53
N LYS A 154 18.93 12.27 8.50
CA LYS A 154 18.43 13.55 7.93
C LYS A 154 17.94 13.44 6.48
N SER A 155 18.43 12.47 5.71
CA SER A 155 18.04 12.19 4.33
C SER A 155 17.00 11.07 4.17
N GLY A 156 16.56 10.45 5.27
CA GLY A 156 15.62 9.32 5.29
C GLY A 156 16.30 7.96 5.20
N SER A 157 15.55 6.88 5.43
CA SER A 157 16.09 5.50 5.42
C SER A 157 16.77 5.14 4.07
N PRO A 158 18.03 4.66 4.08
CA PRO A 158 18.68 4.13 2.86
C PRO A 158 17.88 3.01 2.19
N GLU A 159 17.24 2.16 2.98
CA GLU A 159 16.46 1.03 2.49
C GLU A 159 15.22 1.49 1.73
N LEU A 160 14.55 2.54 2.21
CA LEU A 160 13.42 3.15 1.49
C LEU A 160 13.87 3.84 0.19
N HIS A 161 15.06 4.44 0.17
CA HIS A 161 15.66 4.96 -1.08
C HIS A 161 15.94 3.84 -2.08
N ALA A 162 16.53 2.73 -1.61
CA ALA A 162 16.81 1.57 -2.44
C ALA A 162 15.51 0.96 -3.02
N MET A 163 14.49 0.76 -2.19
CA MET A 163 13.17 0.26 -2.64
C MET A 163 12.54 1.16 -3.71
N LEU A 164 12.63 2.49 -3.54
CA LEU A 164 12.09 3.45 -4.51
C LEU A 164 12.85 3.39 -5.84
N ALA A 165 14.19 3.38 -5.78
CA ALA A 165 15.02 3.28 -6.96
C ALA A 165 14.79 1.96 -7.72
N GLU A 166 14.77 0.84 -6.99
CA GLU A 166 14.54 -0.50 -7.55
C GLU A 166 13.19 -0.58 -8.27
N TYR A 167 12.11 -0.07 -7.66
CA TYR A 167 10.78 -0.11 -8.27
C TYR A 167 10.67 0.78 -9.51
N MET A 168 11.22 2.00 -9.44
CA MET A 168 11.23 2.90 -10.59
C MET A 168 12.04 2.32 -11.75
N TYR A 169 13.13 1.60 -11.45
CA TYR A 169 13.93 0.91 -12.45
C TYR A 169 13.19 -0.28 -13.05
N SER A 170 12.56 -1.13 -12.23
CA SER A 170 11.85 -2.32 -12.73
C SER A 170 10.67 -2.00 -13.65
N GLU A 171 10.04 -0.85 -13.47
CA GLU A 171 8.92 -0.40 -14.31
C GLU A 171 9.35 0.53 -15.46
N SER A 172 10.66 0.77 -15.63
CA SER A 172 11.17 1.57 -16.74
C SER A 172 11.13 0.79 -18.06
N VAL A 173 10.66 1.46 -19.12
CA VAL A 173 10.44 0.87 -20.46
C VAL A 173 11.74 0.31 -21.06
N GLU A 174 12.90 0.86 -20.70
CA GLU A 174 14.20 0.38 -21.17
C GLU A 174 14.53 -1.04 -20.67
N VAL A 175 14.23 -1.38 -19.41
CA VAL A 175 14.46 -2.72 -18.85
C VAL A 175 13.48 -3.72 -19.45
N VAL A 176 12.24 -3.30 -19.64
CA VAL A 176 11.18 -4.05 -20.33
C VAL A 176 11.57 -4.35 -21.79
N SER A 177 12.25 -3.41 -22.46
CA SER A 177 12.73 -3.57 -23.84
C SER A 177 14.01 -4.40 -23.99
N PHE A 178 14.84 -4.53 -22.94
CA PHE A 178 16.06 -5.36 -22.97
C PHE A 178 15.80 -6.85 -22.70
N MET A 179 14.61 -7.19 -22.21
CA MET A 179 14.17 -8.57 -21.98
C MET A 179 13.34 -9.14 -23.14
N LEU A 180 13.05 -8.33 -24.17
CA LEU A 180 12.48 -8.74 -25.45
C LEU A 180 13.59 -8.89 -26.51
#